data_AF-A0A418ZUE7-F1
#
_entry.id   AF-A0A418ZUE7-F1
#
_cell.length_a   1.000
_cell.length_b   1.000
_cell.length_c   1.000
_cell.angle_alpha   90.00
_cell.angle_beta   90.00
_cell.angle_gamma   90.00
#
_symmetry.space_group_name_H-M   'P 1'
#
loop_
_entity.id
_entity.type
_entity.pdbx_description
1 polymer ?
#
loop_
_entity_poly.entity_id
_entity_poly.type
_entity_poly.pdbx_seq_one_letter_code
_entity_poly.pdbx_strand_id
1 'polypeptide(L)' 'LNPKDGWAVQRVYTDDGSLDETMAVKDGEVVLVPRGHHPCGAPHGFELYYLNVMAGPRRNWRFVAAPEVEGIG' A
#
# COMPACT_ATOMS: atom_id res chain seq x y z
N LEU A 1 10.73 -8.58 4.30
CA LEU A 1 10.31 -8.42 5.71
C LEU A 1 11.43 -8.90 6.63
N ASN A 2 11.59 -8.27 7.79
CA ASN A 2 12.47 -8.75 8.85
C ASN A 2 11.71 -8.69 10.19
N PRO A 3 11.45 -9.83 10.84
CA PRO A 3 11.83 -11.20 10.47
C PRO A 3 11.09 -11.71 9.22
N LYS A 4 11.70 -12.65 8.49
CA LYS A 4 11.22 -13.12 7.17
C LYS A 4 9.90 -13.90 7.23
N ASP A 5 9.61 -14.53 8.36
CA ASP A 5 8.39 -15.30 8.63
C ASP A 5 7.27 -14.43 9.21
N GLY A 6 7.51 -13.12 9.31
CA GLY A 6 6.55 -12.13 9.71
C GLY A 6 5.50 -11.79 8.65
N TRP A 7 4.76 -10.71 8.91
CA TRP A 7 3.75 -10.16 8.01
C TRP A 7 3.69 -8.63 8.10
N ALA A 8 3.11 -8.01 7.09
CA ALA A 8 2.67 -6.62 7.10
C ALA A 8 1.21 -6.54 6.65
N VAL A 9 0.57 -5.38 6.85
CA VAL A 9 -0.75 -5.10 6.30
C VAL A 9 -0.60 -4.17 5.11
N GLN A 10 -1.27 -4.50 4.03
CA GLN A 10 -1.56 -3.58 2.94
C GLN A 10 -3.07 -3.50 2.77
N ARG A 11 -3.61 -2.27 2.77
CA ARG A 11 -5.02 -2.02 2.49
C ARG A 11 -5.13 -1.34 1.14
N VAL A 12 -6.02 -1.78 0.26
CA VAL A 12 -6.32 -1.12 -1.02
C VAL A 12 -7.78 -0.73 -1.05
N TYR A 13 -8.07 0.57 -1.11
CA TYR A 13 -9.44 1.07 -1.00
C TYR A 13 -9.73 2.32 -1.83
N THR A 14 -10.99 2.51 -2.23
CA THR A 14 -11.49 3.73 -2.90
C THR A 14 -12.32 4.58 -1.94
N ASP A 15 -12.43 5.88 -2.22
CA ASP A 15 -13.21 6.82 -1.39
C ASP A 15 -14.70 6.41 -1.27
N ASP A 16 -15.23 5.76 -2.31
CA ASP A 16 -16.62 5.27 -2.37
C ASP A 16 -16.80 3.86 -1.78
N GLY A 17 -15.72 3.21 -1.33
CA GLY A 17 -15.74 1.85 -0.80
C GLY A 17 -16.07 0.75 -1.81
N SER A 18 -16.16 1.04 -3.12
CA SER A 18 -16.40 0.02 -4.16
C SER A 18 -15.26 -1.00 -4.30
N LEU A 19 -14.08 -0.65 -3.80
CA LEU A 19 -12.96 -1.53 -3.50
C LEU A 19 -12.53 -1.21 -2.06
N ASP A 20 -12.42 -2.22 -1.21
CA ASP A 20 -11.86 -2.08 0.14
C ASP A 20 -11.36 -3.45 0.63
N GLU A 21 -10.09 -3.74 0.36
CA GLU A 21 -9.46 -5.02 0.71
C GLU A 21 -8.32 -4.76 1.68
N THR A 22 -8.27 -5.54 2.77
CA THR A 22 -7.17 -5.52 3.74
C THR A 22 -6.50 -6.87 3.78
N MET A 23 -5.22 -6.92 3.44
CA MET A 23 -4.47 -8.17 3.31
C MET A 23 -3.29 -8.20 4.27
N ALA A 24 -3.10 -9.34 4.93
CA ALA A 24 -1.84 -9.67 5.58
C ALA A 24 -0.87 -10.21 4.53
N VAL A 25 0.17 -9.44 4.21
CA VAL A 25 1.18 -9.77 3.20
C VAL A 25 2.41 -10.36 3.85
N LYS A 26 3.00 -11.37 3.21
CA LYS A 26 4.21 -12.06 3.65
C LYS A 26 5.42 -11.74 2.77
N ASP A 27 6.58 -12.21 3.20
CA ASP A 27 7.83 -12.00 2.47
C ASP A 27 7.77 -12.62 1.08
N GLY A 28 8.16 -11.85 0.06
CA GLY A 28 8.13 -12.26 -1.34
C GLY A 28 6.76 -12.19 -2.04
N GLU A 29 5.69 -11.80 -1.34
CA GLU A 29 4.37 -11.63 -1.95
C GLU A 29 4.23 -10.31 -2.72
N VAL A 30 3.23 -10.27 -3.61
CA VAL A 30 2.91 -9.12 -4.46
C VAL A 30 1.45 -8.76 -4.30
N VAL A 31 1.18 -7.47 -4.14
CA VAL A 31 -0.17 -6.90 -4.16
C VAL A 31 -0.36 -6.07 -5.42
N LEU A 32 -1.48 -6.29 -6.10
CA LEU A 32 -1.89 -5.46 -7.22
C LEU A 32 -2.78 -4.31 -6.73
N VAL A 33 -2.47 -3.10 -7.16
CA VAL A 33 -3.24 -1.89 -6.85
C VAL A 33 -3.89 -1.37 -8.14
N PRO A 34 -5.11 -1.81 -8.48
CA PRO A 34 -5.76 -1.41 -9.73
C PRO A 34 -6.29 0.03 -9.69
N ARG A 35 -6.61 0.54 -8.49
CA ARG A 35 -7.09 1.90 -8.21
C ARG A 35 -7.12 2.14 -6.70
N GLY A 36 -7.24 3.41 -6.32
CA GLY A 36 -7.47 3.81 -4.93
C GLY A 36 -6.20 4.02 -4.10
N HIS A 37 -6.42 4.28 -2.82
CA HIS A 37 -5.41 4.45 -1.79
C HIS A 37 -4.84 3.10 -1.37
N HIS A 38 -3.55 3.06 -1.07
CA HIS A 38 -2.84 1.80 -0.84
C HIS A 38 -1.75 1.89 0.24
N PRO A 39 -2.08 2.28 1.47
CA PRO A 39 -1.11 2.35 2.56
C PRO A 39 -0.59 0.96 2.96
N CYS A 40 0.68 0.94 3.39
CA CYS A 40 1.33 -0.23 3.98
C CYS A 40 1.66 0.06 5.44
N GLY A 41 1.46 -0.92 6.32
CA GLY A 41 1.80 -0.85 7.74
C GLY A 41 2.50 -2.12 8.21
N ALA A 42 3.57 -1.97 8.98
CA ALA A 42 4.25 -3.08 9.64
C ALA A 42 3.86 -3.11 11.12
N PRO A 43 3.68 -4.29 11.74
CA PRO A 43 3.60 -4.40 13.19
C PRO A 43 4.85 -3.84 13.87
N HIS A 44 4.72 -3.40 15.12
CA HIS A 44 5.86 -2.91 15.88
C HIS A 44 6.97 -3.98 15.98
N GLY A 45 8.21 -3.59 15.69
CA GLY A 45 9.37 -4.48 15.67
C GLY A 45 9.59 -5.24 14.36
N PHE A 46 8.74 -5.04 13.35
CA PHE A 46 8.90 -5.63 12.02
C PHE A 46 9.41 -4.57 11.05
N GLU A 47 10.43 -4.91 10.27
CA GLU A 47 10.91 -4.07 9.19
C GLU A 47 10.25 -4.49 7.87
N LEU A 48 9.58 -3.53 7.23
CA LEU A 48 8.94 -3.72 5.93
C LEU A 48 9.73 -2.96 4.85
N TYR A 49 10.16 -3.71 3.84
CA TYR A 49 10.66 -3.18 2.58
C TYR A 49 9.69 -3.60 1.47
N TYR A 50 9.33 -2.68 0.59
CA TYR A 50 8.53 -2.94 -0.61
C TYR A 50 9.10 -2.17 -1.80
N LEU A 51 8.98 -2.79 -2.98
CA LEU A 51 9.37 -2.20 -4.25
C LEU A 51 8.11 -1.90 -5.07
N ASN A 52 7.94 -0.65 -5.48
CA ASN A 52 6.85 -0.24 -6.35
C ASN A 52 7.29 -0.21 -7.82
N VAL A 53 6.44 -0.73 -8.69
CA VAL A 53 6.56 -0.60 -10.14
C VAL A 53 5.26 -0.01 -10.66
N MET A 54 5.36 1.11 -11.38
CA MET A 54 4.22 1.77 -12.01
C MET A 54 4.54 2.12 -13.46
N ALA A 55 3.54 1.98 -14.31
CA ALA A 55 3.60 2.39 -15.70
C ALA A 55 2.24 2.95 -16.14
N GLY A 56 2.25 3.82 -17.14
CA GLY A 56 1.06 4.43 -17.71
C GLY A 56 1.38 5.23 -18.97
N PRO A 57 0.37 5.78 -19.66
CA PRO A 57 0.56 6.50 -20.92
C PRO A 57 1.40 7.78 -20.79
N ARG A 58 1.61 8.28 -19.55
CA ARG A 58 2.47 9.41 -19.24
C ARG A 58 3.42 9.03 -18.12
N ARG A 59 4.74 9.21 -18.33
CA ARG A 59 5.77 8.96 -17.31
C ARG A 59 5.93 10.14 -16.35
N ASN A 60 4.87 10.43 -15.59
CA ASN A 60 4.86 11.45 -14.53
C ASN A 60 4.15 10.87 -13.30
N TRP A 61 4.77 10.98 -12.13
CA TRP A 61 4.14 10.57 -10.88
C TRP A 61 3.36 11.74 -10.27
N ARG A 62 2.04 11.58 -10.17
CA ARG A 62 1.11 12.54 -9.57
C ARG A 62 0.10 11.74 -8.76
N PHE A 63 -0.17 12.18 -7.53
CA PHE A 63 -1.08 11.53 -6.60
C PHE A 63 -1.90 12.57 -5.86
N VAL A 64 -3.05 12.15 -5.35
CA VAL A 64 -3.92 12.93 -4.46
C VAL A 64 -3.93 12.17 -3.14
N ALA A 65 -3.67 12.88 -2.04
CA ALA A 65 -3.71 12.29 -0.71
C ALA A 65 -5.16 11.93 -0.34
N ALA A 66 -5.35 10.91 0.49
CA ALA A 66 -6.67 10.61 1.03
C ALA A 66 -7.14 11.77 1.94
N PRO A 67 -8.44 12.13 1.95
CA PRO A 67 -8.95 13.24 2.75
C PRO A 67 -8.57 13.16 4.23
N GLU A 68 -8.53 11.95 4.80
CA GLU A 68 -8.19 11.70 6.19
C GLU A 68 -6.73 11.97 6.56
N VAL A 69 -5.82 12.10 5.58
CA VAL A 69 -4.38 12.34 5.81
C VAL A 69 -3.88 13.66 5.25
N GLU A 70 -4.75 14.55 4.76
CA GLU A 70 -4.34 15.86 4.18
C GLU A 70 -3.48 16.72 5.11
N GLY A 71 -3.65 16.58 6.43
CA GLY A 71 -2.89 17.33 7.43
C GLY A 71 -1.56 16.69 7.89
N ILE A 72 -1.19 15.55 7.31
CA ILE A 72 0.02 14.81 7.68
C ILE A 72 1.11 15.17 6.65
N GLY A 73 1.84 16.26 6.90
CA GLY A 73 2.88 16.78 5.99
C GLY A 73 3.83 17.76 6.64
#